data_AF-R7QBI2-F1
#
_entry.id   AF-R7QBI2-F1
#
_cell.length_a   1.000
_cell.length_b   1.000
_cell.length_c   1.000
_cell.angle_alpha   90.00
_cell.angle_beta   90.00
_cell.angle_gamma   90.00
#
_symmetry.space_group_name_H-M   'P 1'
#
loop_
_entity.id
_entity.type
_entity.pdbx_description
1 polymer ?
#
loop_
_entity_poly.entity_id
_entity_poly.type
_entity_poly.pdbx_seq_one_letter_code
_entity_poly.pdbx_strand_id
1 'polypeptide(L)'
;MLTPFERTVCDNAPVEKCTRVNIPPAFLGPALPSPVLTMFPYLYVALAGKLAATFFDLYVTRRQHKRYAPHVVPSRRLAAIIPPAKFEQAQRYCRAKSSFQIFMAVLEASIETLFLLNFLAPRLWYFSATLAPASELRQTLVFALLFGALGMAVDLPASLYSTFVLEARFGFNRTTARTFVLDQLKQVFLSLLLGLPMLSALFYVLRYFSTYNPITIAFGLWLLMSTFLVLIMLIYPSVIAPMFNTFNPLPEGQLKNKLVAMANRLAFPLNKMYVIDGSRRSSHSNAYVFGLFKKNICIYDSLIDQCKGNDDQVVSVLCHEIGHVAYRHTVLGVLIALVQVFITSLLYGLTTGNEDLYRSFGYHEGMPHVIGLLLLNELMAPLGELMSPLANMLSRHFEYQADAFAKEQGMAEDLGKALVGMSIANLSNMSPDPFYSTWNYSHPTLLERLDALNVTPEYEAESQVSKKDD
;
A
#
# COMPACT_ATOMS: atom_id res chain seq x y z
N MET A 1 -42.59 47.26 9.22
CA MET A 1 -43.73 47.97 8.62
C MET A 1 -43.34 48.43 7.23
N LEU A 2 -43.66 47.67 6.18
CA LEU A 2 -43.76 48.14 4.79
C LEU A 2 -44.78 47.24 4.08
N THR A 3 -45.82 47.86 3.54
CA THR A 3 -47.01 47.27 2.91
C THR A 3 -46.76 46.94 1.42
N PRO A 4 -47.49 45.98 0.82
CA PRO A 4 -47.42 45.74 -0.63
C PRO A 4 -48.40 46.64 -1.40
N PHE A 5 -47.95 47.14 -2.55
CA PHE A 5 -48.74 47.91 -3.51
C PHE A 5 -49.63 46.96 -4.35
N GLU A 6 -50.95 47.09 -4.24
CA GLU A 6 -51.92 46.57 -5.21
C GLU A 6 -52.17 47.64 -6.28
N ARG A 7 -52.09 47.29 -7.57
CA ARG A 7 -52.58 48.13 -8.67
C ARG A 7 -53.75 47.44 -9.35
N THR A 8 -54.92 48.03 -9.20
CA THR A 8 -56.15 47.73 -9.93
C THR A 8 -56.15 48.51 -11.25
N VAL A 9 -56.35 47.83 -12.38
CA VAL A 9 -56.67 48.48 -13.66
C VAL A 9 -58.05 47.97 -14.09
N CYS A 10 -59.03 48.86 -14.09
CA CYS A 10 -60.37 48.63 -14.62
C CYS A 10 -60.61 49.66 -15.72
N ASP A 11 -60.71 49.22 -16.98
CA ASP A 11 -61.26 50.02 -18.07
C ASP A 11 -62.62 49.43 -18.49
N ASN A 12 -63.68 50.23 -18.26
CA ASN A 12 -64.99 50.25 -18.94
C ASN A 12 -65.83 48.96 -19.09
N ALA A 13 -66.68 48.64 -18.09
CA ALA A 13 -68.00 47.96 -18.23
C ALA A 13 -68.69 47.76 -16.85
N PRO A 14 -70.03 47.63 -16.76
CA PRO A 14 -70.77 47.71 -15.50
C PRO A 14 -70.57 46.52 -14.55
N VAL A 15 -70.65 46.84 -13.25
CA VAL A 15 -70.39 46.01 -12.08
C VAL A 15 -71.41 44.87 -11.97
N GLU A 16 -71.11 43.69 -12.54
CA GLU A 16 -71.61 42.40 -12.02
C GLU A 16 -71.01 41.10 -12.60
N LYS A 17 -69.98 41.14 -13.47
CA LYS A 17 -69.27 39.93 -13.92
C LYS A 17 -67.76 40.16 -14.07
N CYS A 18 -67.03 40.16 -12.96
CA CYS A 18 -65.58 39.91 -12.97
C CYS A 18 -65.32 38.47 -12.49
N THR A 19 -65.22 37.54 -13.43
CA THR A 19 -64.69 36.19 -13.20
C THR A 19 -63.23 36.30 -12.75
N ARG A 20 -62.90 35.74 -11.57
CA ARG A 20 -61.50 35.57 -11.13
C ARG A 20 -60.80 34.60 -12.08
N VAL A 21 -59.93 35.12 -12.93
CA VAL A 21 -58.96 34.29 -13.65
C VAL A 21 -57.76 34.09 -12.72
N ASN A 22 -57.66 32.91 -12.11
CA ASN A 22 -56.43 32.47 -11.46
C ASN A 22 -55.43 32.09 -12.55
N ILE A 23 -54.52 33.00 -12.89
CA ILE A 23 -53.33 32.66 -13.68
C ILE A 23 -52.32 32.04 -12.71
N PRO A 24 -51.86 30.79 -12.92
CA PRO A 24 -50.84 30.18 -12.05
C PRO A 24 -49.54 30.97 -12.14
N PRO A 25 -48.78 31.15 -11.04
CA PRO A 25 -47.46 31.77 -11.10
C PRO A 25 -46.47 30.74 -11.68
N ALA A 26 -46.53 30.53 -12.98
CA ALA A 26 -45.41 30.04 -13.77
C ALA A 26 -44.74 31.28 -14.37
N PHE A 27 -43.42 31.39 -14.23
CA PHE A 27 -42.55 32.51 -14.66
C PHE A 27 -42.29 33.67 -13.70
N LEU A 28 -42.13 33.37 -12.41
CA LEU A 28 -41.18 34.11 -11.57
C LEU A 28 -40.16 33.08 -11.05
N GLY A 29 -38.91 33.20 -11.49
CA GLY A 29 -37.81 32.35 -11.02
C GLY A 29 -37.70 32.40 -9.50
N PRO A 30 -37.16 31.35 -8.85
CA PRO A 30 -37.04 31.34 -7.40
C PRO A 30 -36.26 32.58 -6.95
N ALA A 31 -36.84 33.31 -5.98
CA ALA A 31 -36.13 34.36 -5.28
C ALA A 31 -34.77 33.79 -4.83
N LEU A 32 -33.68 34.53 -5.12
CA LEU A 32 -32.33 34.17 -4.73
C LEU A 32 -32.33 33.68 -3.28
N PRO A 33 -31.93 32.43 -3.00
CA PRO A 33 -31.87 31.97 -1.64
C PRO A 33 -30.90 32.90 -0.89
N SER A 34 -31.36 33.40 0.26
CA SER A 34 -30.53 33.92 1.36
C SER A 34 -29.22 33.15 1.42
N PRO A 35 -28.05 33.80 1.67
CA PRO A 35 -26.73 33.23 1.39
C PRO A 35 -26.68 31.81 1.92
N VAL A 36 -26.83 30.86 1.00
CA VAL A 36 -26.68 29.45 1.29
C VAL A 36 -25.27 29.38 1.82
N LEU A 37 -25.11 29.02 3.10
CA LEU A 37 -23.82 28.64 3.63
C LEU A 37 -23.32 27.58 2.64
N THR A 38 -22.38 27.95 1.78
CA THR A 38 -21.96 27.08 0.67
C THR A 38 -21.41 25.83 1.32
N MET A 39 -22.14 24.73 1.13
CA MET A 39 -21.78 23.40 1.60
C MET A 39 -20.29 23.17 1.38
N PHE A 40 -19.59 22.70 2.42
CA PHE A 40 -18.13 22.55 2.34
C PHE A 40 -17.76 21.60 1.18
N PRO A 41 -16.84 21.99 0.28
CA PRO A 41 -16.59 21.27 -0.97
C PRO A 41 -15.68 20.03 -0.77
N TYR A 42 -16.11 19.06 0.04
CA TYR A 42 -15.28 17.89 0.43
C TYR A 42 -14.69 17.14 -0.77
N LEU A 43 -15.47 16.89 -1.82
CA LEU A 43 -14.99 16.22 -3.04
C LEU A 43 -13.81 16.96 -3.67
N TYR A 44 -13.92 18.29 -3.82
CA TYR A 44 -12.87 19.09 -4.44
C TYR A 44 -11.64 19.21 -3.55
N VAL A 45 -11.82 19.23 -2.22
CA VAL A 45 -10.70 19.20 -1.26
C VAL A 45 -9.96 17.87 -1.33
N ALA A 46 -10.68 16.75 -1.33
CA ALA A 46 -10.08 15.42 -1.46
C ALA A 46 -9.34 15.27 -2.80
N LEU A 47 -9.99 15.67 -3.90
CA LEU A 47 -9.39 15.63 -5.24
C LEU A 47 -8.15 16.51 -5.35
N ALA A 48 -8.21 17.75 -4.85
CA ALA A 48 -7.07 18.67 -4.86
C ALA A 48 -5.90 18.11 -4.04
N GLY A 49 -6.20 17.52 -2.87
CA GLY A 49 -5.21 16.84 -2.04
C GLY A 49 -4.53 15.68 -2.77
N LYS A 50 -5.31 14.78 -3.38
CA LYS A 50 -4.81 13.62 -4.13
C LYS A 50 -3.95 14.04 -5.33
N LEU A 51 -4.41 15.03 -6.09
CA LEU A 51 -3.65 15.57 -7.21
C LEU A 51 -2.34 16.23 -6.73
N ALA A 52 -2.38 17.02 -5.66
CA ALA A 52 -1.18 17.65 -5.10
C ALA A 52 -0.16 16.59 -4.64
N ALA A 53 -0.63 15.52 -3.99
CA ALA A 53 0.21 14.43 -3.53
C ALA A 53 0.81 13.64 -4.72
N THR A 54 -0.01 13.33 -5.74
CA THR A 54 0.44 12.73 -7.01
C THR A 54 1.49 13.60 -7.72
N PHE A 55 1.27 14.92 -7.83
CA PHE A 55 2.23 15.83 -8.45
C PHE A 55 3.55 15.86 -7.68
N PHE A 56 3.48 15.83 -6.35
CA PHE A 56 4.65 15.78 -5.49
C PHE A 56 5.42 14.47 -5.69
N ASP A 57 4.74 13.31 -5.69
CA ASP A 57 5.39 12.03 -5.95
C ASP A 57 6.02 11.98 -7.35
N LEU A 58 5.31 12.43 -8.39
CA LEU A 58 5.85 12.55 -9.74
C LEU A 58 7.08 13.46 -9.80
N TYR A 59 7.11 14.55 -9.03
CA TYR A 59 8.27 15.43 -8.92
C TYR A 59 9.46 14.68 -8.30
N VAL A 60 9.25 13.99 -7.18
CA VAL A 60 10.27 13.20 -6.48
C VAL A 60 10.80 12.08 -7.37
N THR A 61 9.90 11.31 -7.98
CA THR A 61 10.20 10.23 -8.92
C THR A 61 10.93 10.74 -10.16
N ARG A 62 10.58 11.92 -10.70
CA ARG A 62 11.30 12.53 -11.83
C ARG A 62 12.75 12.89 -11.48
N ARG A 63 13.03 13.35 -10.25
CA ARG A 63 14.40 13.60 -9.79
C ARG A 63 15.22 12.31 -9.81
N GLN A 64 14.65 11.23 -9.28
CA GLN A 64 15.27 9.92 -9.31
C GLN A 64 15.44 9.39 -10.74
N HIS A 65 14.44 9.57 -11.60
CA HIS A 65 14.48 9.13 -13.00
C HIS A 65 15.67 9.73 -13.75
N LYS A 66 16.00 11.00 -13.49
CA LYS A 66 17.18 11.66 -14.08
C LYS A 66 18.50 11.02 -13.63
N ARG A 67 18.57 10.46 -12.42
CA ARG A 67 19.75 9.73 -11.93
C ARG A 67 19.96 8.40 -12.65
N TYR A 68 18.95 7.91 -13.36
CA TYR A 68 19.05 6.69 -14.15
C TYR A 68 19.52 6.91 -15.60
N ALA A 69 19.92 8.13 -15.94
CA ALA A 69 20.38 8.42 -17.30
C ALA A 69 21.72 7.71 -17.62
N PRO A 70 21.95 7.28 -18.88
CA PRO A 70 23.13 6.51 -19.26
C PRO A 70 24.48 7.19 -18.99
N HIS A 71 24.50 8.52 -18.94
CA HIS A 71 25.71 9.30 -18.68
C HIS A 71 26.06 9.40 -17.18
N VAL A 72 25.18 8.95 -16.29
CA VAL A 72 25.43 8.96 -14.85
C VAL A 72 26.39 7.83 -14.51
N VAL A 73 27.55 8.19 -13.98
CA VAL A 73 28.60 7.25 -13.54
C VAL A 73 28.48 6.99 -12.03
N PRO A 74 28.90 5.80 -11.55
CA PRO A 74 28.91 5.51 -10.12
C PRO A 74 29.87 6.46 -9.39
N SER A 75 29.58 6.75 -8.11
CA SER A 75 30.53 7.46 -7.25
C SER A 75 31.82 6.63 -7.10
N ARG A 76 32.95 7.27 -6.79
CA ARG A 76 34.24 6.57 -6.61
C ARG A 76 34.15 5.39 -5.65
N ARG A 77 33.38 5.56 -4.56
CA ARG A 77 33.15 4.51 -3.57
C ARG A 77 32.33 3.37 -4.14
N LEU A 78 31.24 3.68 -4.86
CA LEU A 78 30.39 2.67 -5.47
C LEU A 78 31.12 1.88 -6.57
N ALA A 79 31.98 2.56 -7.33
CA ALA A 79 32.83 1.92 -8.35
C ALA A 79 33.87 0.96 -7.75
N ALA A 80 34.22 1.09 -6.47
CA ALA A 80 35.13 0.16 -5.79
C ALA A 80 34.44 -1.15 -5.36
N ILE A 81 33.11 -1.15 -5.22
CA ILE A 81 32.32 -2.26 -4.67
C ILE A 81 31.37 -2.91 -5.70
N ILE A 82 31.07 -2.22 -6.81
CA ILE A 82 30.17 -2.70 -7.85
C ILE A 82 30.83 -2.58 -9.23
N PRO A 83 30.83 -3.65 -10.05
CA PRO A 83 31.31 -3.59 -11.41
C PRO A 83 30.55 -2.57 -12.26
N PRO A 84 31.25 -1.84 -13.16
CA PRO A 84 30.61 -0.91 -14.08
C PRO A 84 29.47 -1.53 -14.89
N ALA A 85 29.66 -2.76 -15.39
CA ALA A 85 28.64 -3.48 -16.18
C ALA A 85 27.36 -3.77 -15.36
N LYS A 86 27.50 -4.15 -14.09
CA LYS A 86 26.35 -4.41 -13.20
C LYS A 86 25.64 -3.12 -12.82
N PHE A 87 26.39 -2.05 -12.58
CA PHE A 87 25.81 -0.73 -12.35
C PHE A 87 25.00 -0.26 -13.56
N GLU A 88 25.54 -0.36 -14.77
CA GLU A 88 24.81 0.01 -15.99
C GLU A 88 23.54 -0.83 -16.20
N GLN A 89 23.63 -2.14 -15.95
CA GLN A 89 22.47 -3.03 -16.01
C GLN A 89 21.38 -2.60 -15.01
N ALA A 90 21.76 -2.28 -13.77
CA ALA A 90 20.85 -1.79 -12.74
C ALA A 90 20.22 -0.45 -13.13
N GLN A 91 21.00 0.46 -13.72
CA GLN A 91 20.50 1.75 -14.23
C GLN A 91 19.44 1.57 -15.31
N ARG A 92 19.67 0.67 -16.28
CA ARG A 92 18.70 0.38 -17.34
C ARG A 92 17.40 -0.22 -16.78
N TYR A 93 17.51 -1.14 -15.83
CA TYR A 93 16.35 -1.74 -15.14
C TYR A 93 15.55 -0.70 -14.34
N CYS A 94 16.23 0.02 -13.45
CA CYS A 94 15.62 1.07 -12.63
C CYS A 94 14.97 2.16 -13.49
N ARG A 95 15.58 2.54 -14.62
CA ARG A 95 14.99 3.50 -15.56
C ARG A 95 13.71 2.98 -16.21
N ALA A 96 13.70 1.73 -16.66
CA ALA A 96 12.51 1.12 -17.25
C ALA A 96 11.37 1.04 -16.24
N LYS A 97 11.68 0.60 -15.01
CA LYS A 97 10.73 0.55 -13.89
C LYS A 97 10.19 1.93 -13.54
N SER A 98 11.06 2.93 -13.42
CA SER A 98 10.66 4.32 -13.15
C SER A 98 9.82 4.92 -14.29
N SER A 99 10.12 4.62 -15.55
CA SER A 99 9.29 5.08 -16.69
C SER A 99 7.87 4.50 -16.61
N PHE A 100 7.77 3.20 -16.29
CA PHE A 100 6.49 2.53 -16.10
C PHE A 100 5.74 3.11 -14.90
N GLN A 101 6.40 3.33 -13.76
CA GLN A 101 5.82 3.96 -12.57
C GLN A 101 5.26 5.36 -12.88
N ILE A 102 6.02 6.21 -13.57
CA ILE A 102 5.55 7.55 -13.96
C ILE A 102 4.32 7.47 -14.86
N PHE A 103 4.33 6.57 -15.85
CA PHE A 103 3.19 6.39 -16.75
C PHE A 103 1.94 5.91 -15.99
N MET A 104 2.10 4.90 -15.12
CA MET A 104 1.01 4.36 -14.33
C MET A 104 0.45 5.38 -13.34
N ALA A 105 1.30 6.12 -12.63
CA ALA A 105 0.85 7.16 -11.70
C ALA A 105 -0.01 8.23 -12.40
N VAL A 106 0.38 8.66 -13.60
CA VAL A 106 -0.42 9.61 -14.39
C VAL A 106 -1.73 8.99 -14.86
N LEU A 107 -1.69 7.74 -15.34
CA LEU A 107 -2.88 7.03 -15.83
C LEU A 107 -3.89 6.77 -14.69
N GLU A 108 -3.43 6.26 -13.56
CA GLU A 108 -4.22 5.97 -12.37
C GLU A 108 -4.84 7.25 -11.80
N ALA A 109 -4.05 8.31 -11.61
CA ALA A 109 -4.58 9.59 -11.16
C ALA A 109 -5.62 10.18 -12.13
N SER A 110 -5.44 9.97 -13.44
CA SER A 110 -6.42 10.40 -14.46
C SER A 110 -7.71 9.59 -14.37
N ILE A 111 -7.62 8.26 -14.27
CA ILE A 111 -8.78 7.36 -14.13
C ILE A 111 -9.53 7.68 -12.84
N GLU A 112 -8.83 7.81 -11.71
CA GLU A 112 -9.41 8.14 -10.42
C GLU A 112 -10.10 9.51 -10.44
N THR A 113 -9.44 10.53 -11.01
CA THR A 113 -10.05 11.87 -11.18
C THR A 113 -11.33 11.79 -12.01
N LEU A 114 -11.31 11.03 -13.11
CA LEU A 114 -12.51 10.82 -13.93
C LEU A 114 -13.60 10.08 -13.14
N PHE A 115 -13.26 9.06 -12.36
CA PHE A 115 -14.21 8.30 -11.55
C PHE A 115 -14.86 9.17 -10.46
N LEU A 116 -14.07 10.00 -9.78
CA LEU A 116 -14.54 10.93 -8.76
C LEU A 116 -15.45 12.01 -9.35
N LEU A 117 -14.99 12.72 -10.40
CA LEU A 117 -15.76 13.80 -11.03
C LEU A 117 -17.04 13.30 -11.72
N ASN A 118 -17.07 12.04 -12.17
CA ASN A 118 -18.26 11.43 -12.75
C ASN A 118 -19.13 10.69 -11.71
N PHE A 119 -18.80 10.76 -10.42
CA PHE A 119 -19.57 10.10 -9.36
C PHE A 119 -19.78 8.59 -9.63
N LEU A 120 -18.74 7.90 -10.11
CA LEU A 120 -18.85 6.48 -10.49
C LEU A 120 -19.20 5.58 -9.29
N ALA A 121 -18.58 5.80 -8.13
CA ALA A 121 -18.88 5.05 -6.92
C ALA A 121 -20.36 5.21 -6.47
N PRO A 122 -20.93 6.44 -6.38
CA PRO A 122 -22.36 6.62 -6.18
C PRO A 122 -23.23 5.92 -7.22
N ARG A 123 -22.90 6.04 -8.51
CA ARG A 123 -23.66 5.36 -9.57
C ARG A 123 -23.66 3.84 -9.40
N LEU A 124 -22.52 3.26 -9.05
CA LEU A 124 -22.41 1.83 -8.74
C LEU A 124 -23.19 1.45 -7.48
N TRP A 125 -23.20 2.31 -6.46
CA TRP A 125 -24.00 2.13 -5.25
C TRP A 125 -25.51 2.12 -5.54
N TYR A 126 -25.99 3.05 -6.37
CA TYR A 126 -27.40 3.07 -6.77
C TYR A 126 -27.76 1.90 -7.68
N PHE A 127 -26.85 1.51 -8.58
CA PHE A 127 -27.01 0.32 -9.39
C PHE A 127 -27.06 -0.95 -8.54
N SER A 128 -26.23 -1.09 -7.51
CA SER A 128 -26.25 -2.25 -6.62
C SER A 128 -27.58 -2.37 -5.85
N ALA A 129 -28.27 -1.25 -5.58
CA ALA A 129 -29.61 -1.23 -4.99
C ALA A 129 -30.64 -1.97 -5.87
N THR A 130 -30.50 -1.87 -7.20
CA THR A 130 -31.40 -2.54 -8.15
C THR A 130 -31.25 -4.06 -8.13
N LEU A 131 -30.04 -4.55 -7.84
CA LEU A 131 -29.72 -5.98 -7.77
C LEU A 131 -30.01 -6.57 -6.38
N ALA A 132 -29.99 -5.73 -5.34
CA ALA A 132 -30.15 -6.15 -3.95
C ALA A 132 -31.12 -5.22 -3.18
N PRO A 133 -32.41 -5.19 -3.55
CA PRO A 133 -33.37 -4.28 -2.94
C PRO A 133 -33.62 -4.59 -1.45
N ALA A 134 -34.07 -3.56 -0.72
CA ALA A 134 -34.59 -3.64 0.65
C ALA A 134 -33.60 -4.08 1.75
N SER A 135 -32.30 -4.22 1.45
CA SER A 135 -31.28 -4.53 2.47
C SER A 135 -29.97 -3.82 2.17
N GLU A 136 -29.62 -2.86 3.04
CA GLU A 136 -28.36 -2.11 2.94
C GLU A 136 -27.13 -3.03 3.00
N LEU A 137 -27.18 -4.11 3.80
CA LEU A 137 -26.09 -5.08 3.84
C LEU A 137 -25.92 -5.78 2.48
N ARG A 138 -27.01 -6.29 1.89
CA ARG A 138 -26.92 -6.94 0.57
C ARG A 138 -26.44 -5.96 -0.50
N GLN A 139 -26.96 -4.73 -0.49
CA GLN A 139 -26.52 -3.66 -1.38
C GLN A 139 -25.02 -3.36 -1.21
N THR A 140 -24.53 -3.32 0.03
CA THR A 140 -23.11 -3.13 0.36
C THR A 140 -22.23 -4.25 -0.18
N LEU A 141 -22.66 -5.50 -0.01
CA LEU A 141 -21.91 -6.66 -0.52
C LEU A 141 -21.90 -6.67 -2.06
N VAL A 142 -23.03 -6.41 -2.72
CA VAL A 142 -23.08 -6.31 -4.19
C VAL A 142 -22.24 -5.13 -4.69
N PHE A 143 -22.31 -3.98 -4.04
CA PHE A 143 -21.46 -2.82 -4.34
C PHE A 143 -19.99 -3.20 -4.25
N ALA A 144 -19.55 -3.83 -3.16
CA ALA A 144 -18.16 -4.24 -2.97
C ALA A 144 -17.68 -5.23 -4.05
N LEU A 145 -18.54 -6.18 -4.46
CA LEU A 145 -18.23 -7.12 -5.53
C LEU A 145 -18.06 -6.41 -6.89
N LEU A 146 -18.98 -5.51 -7.24
CA LEU A 146 -18.93 -4.77 -8.50
C LEU A 146 -17.74 -3.81 -8.53
N PHE A 147 -17.52 -3.08 -7.45
CA PHE A 147 -16.41 -2.14 -7.31
C PHE A 147 -15.05 -2.87 -7.33
N GLY A 148 -14.95 -4.00 -6.62
CA GLY A 148 -13.75 -4.84 -6.64
C GLY A 148 -13.46 -5.46 -8.01
N ALA A 149 -14.50 -5.91 -8.73
CA ALA A 149 -14.36 -6.42 -10.09
C ALA A 149 -13.89 -5.32 -11.07
N LEU A 150 -14.41 -4.10 -10.93
CA LEU A 150 -13.95 -2.95 -11.70
C LEU A 150 -12.48 -2.63 -11.41
N GLY A 151 -12.09 -2.58 -10.13
CA GLY A 151 -10.68 -2.36 -9.73
C GLY A 151 -9.76 -3.41 -10.33
N MET A 152 -10.12 -4.69 -10.22
CA MET A 152 -9.34 -5.79 -10.83
C MET A 152 -9.20 -5.62 -12.34
N ALA A 153 -10.25 -5.17 -13.05
CA ALA A 153 -10.19 -4.94 -14.49
C ALA A 153 -9.25 -3.78 -14.87
N VAL A 154 -9.20 -2.72 -14.04
CA VAL A 154 -8.30 -1.57 -14.23
C VAL A 154 -6.84 -1.95 -13.96
N ASP A 155 -6.58 -2.77 -12.93
CA ASP A 155 -5.22 -3.14 -12.52
C ASP A 155 -4.59 -4.24 -13.39
N LEU A 156 -5.42 -5.11 -14.00
CA LEU A 156 -4.96 -6.28 -14.73
C LEU A 156 -3.97 -5.95 -15.88
N PRO A 157 -4.20 -4.94 -16.75
CA PRO A 157 -3.25 -4.58 -17.80
C PRO A 157 -1.88 -4.18 -17.25
N ALA A 158 -1.84 -3.42 -16.16
CA ALA A 158 -0.60 -2.98 -15.52
C ALA A 158 0.17 -4.17 -14.93
N SER A 159 -0.54 -5.09 -14.26
CA SER A 159 0.02 -6.32 -13.72
C SER A 159 0.61 -7.22 -14.82
N LEU A 160 -0.12 -7.42 -15.92
CA LEU A 160 0.35 -8.19 -17.07
C LEU A 160 1.62 -7.58 -17.69
N TYR A 161 1.64 -6.27 -17.90
CA TYR A 161 2.81 -5.58 -18.47
C TYR A 161 4.01 -5.67 -17.52
N SER A 162 3.80 -5.42 -16.23
CA SER A 162 4.85 -5.50 -15.22
C SER A 162 5.49 -6.90 -15.21
N THR A 163 4.69 -7.97 -15.11
CA THR A 163 5.20 -9.34 -15.03
C THR A 163 5.78 -9.86 -16.35
N PHE A 164 5.03 -9.76 -17.45
CA PHE A 164 5.38 -10.46 -18.70
C PHE A 164 6.17 -9.62 -19.68
N VAL A 165 6.30 -8.30 -19.47
CA VAL A 165 7.08 -7.41 -20.34
C VAL A 165 8.25 -6.81 -19.58
N LEU A 166 7.98 -6.08 -18.50
CA LEU A 166 9.02 -5.36 -17.76
C LEU A 166 9.97 -6.34 -17.06
N GLU A 167 9.48 -7.18 -16.16
CA GLU A 167 10.30 -8.13 -15.41
C GLU A 167 10.91 -9.21 -16.31
N ALA A 168 10.18 -9.65 -17.35
CA ALA A 168 10.70 -10.59 -18.34
C ALA A 168 11.88 -10.03 -19.15
N ARG A 169 11.84 -8.75 -19.53
CA ARG A 169 12.92 -8.07 -20.27
C ARG A 169 14.26 -8.09 -19.54
N PHE A 170 14.24 -8.10 -18.21
CA PHE A 170 15.44 -8.12 -17.38
C PHE A 170 15.75 -9.51 -16.80
N GLY A 171 15.01 -10.54 -17.21
CA GLY A 171 15.26 -11.93 -16.81
C GLY A 171 14.80 -12.29 -15.39
N PHE A 172 14.03 -11.41 -14.73
CA PHE A 172 13.52 -11.64 -13.39
C PHE A 172 12.27 -12.50 -13.37
N ASN A 173 11.41 -12.38 -14.39
CA ASN A 173 10.15 -13.14 -14.42
C ASN A 173 10.39 -14.65 -14.58
N ARG A 174 9.91 -15.43 -13.62
CA ARG A 174 9.83 -16.90 -13.68
C ARG A 174 8.39 -17.41 -13.68
N THR A 175 7.42 -16.51 -13.61
CA THR A 175 5.99 -16.81 -13.54
C THR A 175 5.45 -17.22 -14.91
N THR A 176 4.76 -18.37 -14.96
CA THR A 176 4.00 -18.80 -16.15
C THR A 176 2.60 -18.17 -16.18
N ALA A 177 1.96 -18.09 -17.34
CA ALA A 177 0.57 -17.62 -17.46
C ALA A 177 -0.40 -18.41 -16.57
N ARG A 178 -0.20 -19.73 -16.44
CA ARG A 178 -1.00 -20.59 -15.56
C ARG A 178 -0.80 -20.20 -14.09
N THR A 179 0.45 -20.03 -13.65
CA THR A 179 0.76 -19.60 -12.28
C THR A 179 0.14 -18.25 -11.98
N PHE A 180 0.28 -17.29 -12.90
CA PHE A 180 -0.30 -15.95 -12.77
C PHE A 180 -1.81 -15.99 -12.59
N VAL A 181 -2.54 -16.69 -13.47
CA VAL A 181 -4.01 -16.79 -13.37
C VAL A 181 -4.44 -17.50 -12.08
N LEU A 182 -3.78 -18.59 -11.71
CA LEU A 182 -4.09 -19.30 -10.47
C LEU A 182 -3.83 -18.44 -9.23
N ASP A 183 -2.77 -17.63 -9.22
CA ASP A 183 -2.48 -16.71 -8.14
C ASP A 183 -3.53 -15.59 -8.07
N GLN A 184 -3.95 -15.01 -9.21
CA GLN A 184 -5.06 -14.05 -9.24
C GLN A 184 -6.37 -14.65 -8.70
N LEU A 185 -6.70 -15.89 -9.09
CA LEU A 185 -7.91 -16.56 -8.58
C LEU A 185 -7.84 -16.84 -7.07
N LYS A 186 -6.66 -17.25 -6.56
CA LYS A 186 -6.46 -17.41 -5.11
C LYS A 186 -6.59 -16.08 -4.36
N GLN A 187 -6.05 -14.99 -4.92
CA GLN A 187 -6.21 -13.65 -4.34
C GLN A 187 -7.66 -13.23 -4.29
N VAL A 188 -8.42 -13.38 -5.39
CA VAL A 188 -9.86 -13.10 -5.42
C VAL A 188 -10.60 -13.95 -4.39
N PHE A 189 -10.32 -15.25 -4.36
CA PHE A 189 -10.95 -16.16 -3.39
C PHE A 189 -10.68 -15.71 -1.94
N LEU A 190 -9.44 -15.40 -1.59
CA LEU A 190 -9.07 -14.94 -0.24
C LEU A 190 -9.69 -13.58 0.09
N SER A 191 -9.70 -12.64 -0.85
CA SER A 191 -10.34 -11.33 -0.69
C SER A 191 -11.84 -11.47 -0.45
N LEU A 192 -12.52 -12.40 -1.12
CA LEU A 192 -13.94 -12.68 -0.87
C LEU A 192 -14.15 -13.37 0.48
N LEU A 193 -13.33 -14.40 0.78
CA LEU A 193 -13.42 -15.18 2.01
C LEU A 193 -13.21 -14.34 3.27
N LEU A 194 -12.29 -13.38 3.22
CA LEU A 194 -11.96 -12.52 4.36
C LEU A 194 -12.73 -11.20 4.32
N GLY A 195 -12.88 -10.61 3.12
CA GLY A 195 -13.46 -9.29 2.92
C GLY A 195 -14.97 -9.25 3.12
N LEU A 196 -15.73 -10.23 2.60
CA LEU A 196 -17.20 -10.20 2.75
C LEU A 196 -17.67 -10.39 4.21
N PRO A 197 -17.10 -11.32 5.01
CA PRO A 197 -17.42 -11.41 6.43
C PRO A 197 -16.99 -10.15 7.19
N MET A 198 -15.83 -9.60 6.87
CA MET A 198 -15.33 -8.36 7.49
C MET A 198 -16.25 -7.16 7.19
N LEU A 199 -16.66 -6.98 5.94
CA LEU A 199 -17.62 -5.93 5.56
C LEU A 199 -18.97 -6.12 6.25
N SER A 200 -19.43 -7.37 6.40
CA SER A 200 -20.65 -7.68 7.13
C SER A 200 -20.52 -7.32 8.61
N ALA A 201 -19.40 -7.68 9.25
CA ALA A 201 -19.11 -7.33 10.63
C ALA A 201 -19.02 -5.81 10.82
N LEU A 202 -18.36 -5.11 9.90
CA LEU A 202 -18.29 -3.64 9.88
C LEU A 202 -19.69 -3.03 9.80
N PHE A 203 -20.52 -3.50 8.86
CA PHE A 203 -21.90 -3.04 8.73
C PHE A 203 -22.68 -3.21 10.05
N TYR A 204 -22.61 -4.38 10.69
CA TYR A 204 -23.32 -4.61 11.95
C TYR A 204 -22.80 -3.75 13.10
N VAL A 205 -21.48 -3.56 13.22
CA VAL A 205 -20.88 -2.68 14.24
C VAL A 205 -21.34 -1.24 14.02
N LEU A 206 -21.22 -0.72 12.80
CA LEU A 206 -21.61 0.65 12.48
C LEU A 206 -23.11 0.87 12.68
N ARG A 207 -23.95 -0.07 12.25
CA ARG A 207 -25.40 -0.01 12.44
C ARG A 207 -25.78 -0.06 13.91
N TYR A 208 -25.20 -0.97 14.69
CA TYR A 208 -25.49 -1.13 16.10
C TYR A 208 -25.09 0.10 16.91
N PHE A 209 -23.89 0.65 16.64
CA PHE A 209 -23.39 1.81 17.38
C PHE A 209 -23.90 3.15 16.86
N SER A 210 -24.58 3.20 15.70
CA SER A 210 -25.08 4.44 15.08
C SER A 210 -25.93 5.33 16.00
N THR A 211 -26.61 4.76 16.99
CA THR A 211 -27.45 5.47 17.96
C THR A 211 -26.70 5.97 19.20
N TYR A 212 -25.42 5.63 19.35
CA TYR A 212 -24.59 5.98 20.49
C TYR A 212 -23.76 7.24 20.21
N ASN A 213 -23.04 7.72 21.25
CA ASN A 213 -22.14 8.86 21.07
C ASN A 213 -20.96 8.52 20.12
N PRO A 214 -20.36 9.53 19.46
CA PRO A 214 -19.19 9.40 18.59
C PRO A 214 -18.05 8.52 19.13
N ILE A 215 -17.77 8.63 20.43
CA ILE A 215 -16.67 7.90 21.09
C ILE A 215 -16.97 6.39 21.15
N THR A 216 -18.23 6.02 21.38
CA THR A 216 -18.65 4.60 21.43
C THR A 216 -18.60 3.96 20.05
N ILE A 217 -19.01 4.70 19.01
CA ILE A 217 -18.87 4.28 17.60
C ILE A 217 -17.40 4.04 17.28
N ALA A 218 -16.54 5.00 17.61
CA ALA A 218 -15.11 4.92 17.40
C ALA A 218 -14.49 3.71 18.11
N PHE A 219 -14.87 3.44 19.36
CA PHE A 219 -14.37 2.30 20.12
C PHE A 219 -14.82 0.96 19.51
N GLY A 220 -16.09 0.83 19.12
CA GLY A 220 -16.60 -0.37 18.48
C GLY A 220 -15.90 -0.66 17.15
N LEU A 221 -15.71 0.38 16.32
CA LEU A 221 -14.96 0.29 15.08
C LEU A 221 -13.50 -0.08 15.33
N TRP A 222 -12.84 0.60 16.27
CA TRP A 222 -11.45 0.34 16.63
C TRP A 222 -11.23 -1.10 17.09
N LEU A 223 -12.11 -1.61 17.95
CA LEU A 223 -12.00 -2.97 18.47
C LEU A 223 -12.10 -4.02 17.35
N LEU A 224 -13.09 -3.86 16.45
CA LEU A 224 -13.26 -4.74 15.30
C LEU A 224 -12.04 -4.70 14.37
N MET A 225 -11.63 -3.50 13.95
CA MET A 225 -10.50 -3.32 13.03
C MET A 225 -9.18 -3.81 13.64
N SER A 226 -8.96 -3.55 14.93
CA SER A 226 -7.75 -3.97 15.65
C SER A 226 -7.69 -5.49 15.81
N THR A 227 -8.83 -6.12 16.12
CA THR A 227 -8.91 -7.58 16.22
C THR A 227 -8.65 -8.22 14.86
N PHE A 228 -9.24 -7.67 13.79
CA PHE A 228 -8.98 -8.15 12.44
C PHE A 228 -7.51 -7.98 12.03
N LEU A 229 -6.90 -6.81 12.31
CA LEU A 229 -5.49 -6.54 12.04
C LEU A 229 -4.57 -7.58 12.70
N VAL A 230 -4.74 -7.81 14.01
CA VAL A 230 -3.93 -8.78 14.76
C VAL A 230 -4.20 -10.20 14.27
N LEU A 231 -5.45 -10.55 13.97
CA LEU A 231 -5.81 -11.86 13.46
C LEU A 231 -5.13 -12.15 12.11
N ILE A 232 -5.19 -11.21 11.16
CA ILE A 232 -4.53 -11.35 9.86
C ILE A 232 -3.02 -11.46 10.02
N MET A 233 -2.41 -10.68 10.91
CA MET A 233 -0.98 -10.78 11.19
C MET A 233 -0.56 -12.19 11.68
N LEU A 234 -1.40 -12.85 12.47
CA LEU A 234 -1.15 -14.20 12.98
C LEU A 234 -1.40 -15.29 11.92
N ILE A 235 -2.46 -15.14 11.13
CA ILE A 235 -2.88 -16.11 10.11
C ILE A 235 -1.99 -16.01 8.86
N TYR A 236 -1.51 -14.81 8.49
CA TYR A 236 -0.88 -14.59 7.20
C TYR A 236 0.36 -15.48 6.96
N PRO A 237 1.38 -15.52 7.84
CA PRO A 237 2.57 -16.33 7.58
C PRO A 237 2.32 -17.83 7.64
N SER A 238 1.31 -18.28 8.39
CA SER A 238 1.07 -19.69 8.72
C SER A 238 0.06 -20.37 7.81
N VAL A 239 -0.89 -19.61 7.24
CA VAL A 239 -1.99 -20.13 6.41
C VAL A 239 -1.98 -19.50 5.03
N ILE A 240 -1.91 -18.17 4.93
CA ILE A 240 -2.07 -17.47 3.66
C ILE A 240 -0.79 -17.60 2.80
N ALA A 241 0.38 -17.30 3.35
CA ALA A 241 1.64 -17.37 2.60
C ALA A 241 1.91 -18.79 2.03
N PRO A 242 1.66 -19.90 2.75
CA PRO A 242 1.77 -21.26 2.21
C PRO A 242 0.80 -21.61 1.07
N MET A 243 -0.30 -20.86 0.87
CA MET A 243 -1.16 -21.04 -0.31
C MET A 243 -0.50 -20.52 -1.60
N PHE A 244 0.46 -19.61 -1.45
CA PHE A 244 1.20 -18.99 -2.55
C PHE A 244 2.60 -19.55 -2.70
N ASN A 245 3.28 -20.00 -1.65
CA ASN A 245 4.65 -20.51 -1.75
C ASN A 245 4.78 -21.85 -1.04
N THR A 246 5.71 -22.68 -1.51
CA THR A 246 6.03 -23.95 -0.88
C THR A 246 7.10 -23.73 0.17
N PHE A 247 6.82 -24.16 1.40
CA PHE A 247 7.72 -24.05 2.55
C PHE A 247 8.34 -25.43 2.81
N ASN A 248 9.58 -25.63 2.40
CA ASN A 248 10.32 -26.86 2.66
C ASN A 248 11.19 -26.68 3.91
N PRO A 249 11.35 -27.67 4.79
CA PRO A 249 12.32 -27.60 5.88
C PRO A 249 13.72 -27.33 5.35
N LEU A 250 14.50 -26.49 6.05
CA LEU A 250 15.90 -26.26 5.70
C LEU A 250 16.67 -27.60 5.75
N PRO A 251 17.34 -28.02 4.66
CA PRO A 251 18.10 -29.27 4.61
C PRO A 251 19.15 -29.35 5.72
N GLU A 252 19.47 -30.57 6.14
CA GLU A 252 20.62 -30.79 7.02
C GLU A 252 21.92 -30.40 6.29
N GLY A 253 22.82 -29.73 7.00
CA GLY A 253 24.06 -29.25 6.41
C GLY A 253 24.77 -28.18 7.23
N GLN A 254 25.89 -27.68 6.71
CA GLN A 254 26.72 -26.69 7.38
C GLN A 254 25.96 -25.39 7.70
N LEU A 255 25.23 -24.84 6.72
CA LEU A 255 24.39 -23.65 6.91
C LEU A 255 23.41 -23.81 8.08
N LYS A 256 22.66 -24.92 8.12
CA LYS A 256 21.70 -25.20 9.19
C LYS A 256 22.38 -25.27 10.55
N ASN A 257 23.53 -25.94 10.64
CA ASN A 257 24.31 -26.04 11.88
C ASN A 257 24.78 -24.67 12.36
N LYS A 258 25.30 -23.82 11.46
CA LYS A 258 25.71 -22.45 11.78
C LYS A 258 24.53 -21.60 12.29
N LEU A 259 23.37 -21.69 11.63
CA LEU A 259 22.17 -20.95 12.02
C LEU A 259 21.64 -21.40 13.40
N VAL A 260 21.61 -22.71 13.67
CA VAL A 260 21.22 -23.24 15.00
C VAL A 260 22.20 -22.79 16.08
N ALA A 261 23.51 -22.84 15.80
CA ALA A 261 24.53 -22.37 16.73
C ALA A 261 24.37 -20.89 17.06
N MET A 262 24.13 -20.04 16.04
CA MET A 262 23.86 -18.62 16.23
C MET A 262 22.58 -18.39 17.05
N ALA A 263 21.49 -19.08 16.71
CA ALA A 263 20.22 -18.95 17.45
C ALA A 263 20.38 -19.33 18.93
N ASN A 264 21.09 -20.42 19.22
CA ASN A 264 21.38 -20.86 20.59
C ASN A 264 22.24 -19.83 21.34
N ARG A 265 23.30 -19.31 20.69
CA ARG A 265 24.19 -18.28 21.27
C ARG A 265 23.42 -17.02 21.66
N LEU A 266 22.45 -16.62 20.83
CA LEU A 266 21.63 -15.43 21.04
C LEU A 266 20.39 -15.69 21.91
N ALA A 267 20.24 -16.90 22.46
CA ALA A 267 19.02 -17.35 23.15
C ALA A 267 17.74 -17.07 22.35
N PHE A 268 17.83 -17.12 21.02
CA PHE A 268 16.72 -16.87 20.12
C PHE A 268 15.75 -18.06 20.16
N PRO A 269 14.43 -17.84 20.38
CA PRO A 269 13.46 -18.92 20.56
C PRO A 269 13.07 -19.56 19.22
N LEU A 270 14.05 -20.18 18.56
CA LEU A 270 13.91 -20.85 17.27
C LEU A 270 12.93 -22.03 17.36
N ASN A 271 12.01 -22.11 16.41
CA ASN A 271 11.08 -23.24 16.23
C ASN A 271 11.46 -24.10 15.03
N LYS A 272 11.35 -23.53 13.83
CA LYS A 272 11.57 -24.21 12.56
C LYS A 272 12.23 -23.26 11.57
N MET A 273 13.00 -23.81 10.65
CA MET A 273 13.62 -23.08 9.55
C MET A 273 13.13 -23.65 8.23
N TYR A 274 12.73 -22.77 7.32
CA TYR A 274 12.19 -23.13 6.02
C TYR A 274 12.97 -22.47 4.90
N VAL A 275 13.08 -23.19 3.78
CA VAL A 275 13.44 -22.65 2.48
C VAL A 275 12.15 -22.45 1.69
N ILE A 276 11.95 -21.23 1.18
CA ILE A 276 10.81 -20.86 0.33
C ILE A 276 11.25 -20.88 -1.13
N ASP A 277 10.39 -21.43 -2.00
CA ASP A 277 10.56 -21.44 -3.47
C ASP A 277 10.29 -20.07 -4.12
N GLY A 278 10.95 -19.01 -3.62
CA GLY A 278 10.82 -17.65 -4.16
C GLY A 278 11.18 -17.56 -5.64
N SER A 279 12.17 -18.35 -6.05
CA SER A 279 12.60 -18.50 -7.45
C SER A 279 11.49 -18.91 -8.42
N ARG A 280 10.40 -19.51 -7.94
CA ARG A 280 9.24 -19.87 -8.78
C ARG A 280 8.59 -18.65 -9.44
N ARG A 281 8.72 -17.46 -8.83
CA ARG A 281 8.09 -16.22 -9.32
C ARG A 281 9.11 -15.19 -9.78
N SER A 282 10.18 -15.04 -9.02
CA SER A 282 11.23 -14.06 -9.30
C SER A 282 12.57 -14.53 -8.79
N SER A 283 13.66 -14.11 -9.43
CA SER A 283 15.01 -14.37 -8.92
C SER A 283 15.44 -13.39 -7.81
N HIS A 284 14.51 -12.72 -7.13
CA HIS A 284 14.84 -11.80 -6.05
C HIS A 284 15.16 -12.54 -4.75
N SER A 285 16.21 -12.10 -4.06
CA SER A 285 16.71 -12.67 -2.80
C SER A 285 16.08 -11.98 -1.58
N ASN A 286 15.66 -12.76 -0.59
CA ASN A 286 15.12 -12.25 0.68
C ASN A 286 15.21 -13.29 1.83
N ALA A 287 15.04 -12.84 3.07
CA ALA A 287 14.81 -13.67 4.25
C ALA A 287 13.89 -12.93 5.21
N TYR A 288 13.16 -13.65 6.07
CA TYR A 288 12.35 -13.02 7.11
C TYR A 288 12.09 -13.96 8.29
N VAL A 289 11.73 -13.36 9.42
CA VAL A 289 11.36 -14.08 10.65
C VAL A 289 9.90 -13.81 11.00
N PHE A 290 9.19 -14.85 11.47
CA PHE A 290 7.79 -14.71 11.89
C PHE A 290 7.45 -15.62 13.08
N GLY A 291 6.30 -15.36 13.70
CA GLY A 291 5.79 -16.10 14.86
C GLY A 291 5.74 -15.25 16.12
N LEU A 292 4.82 -15.57 17.05
CA LEU A 292 4.56 -14.77 18.24
C LEU A 292 5.53 -15.10 19.37
N PHE A 293 5.47 -16.32 19.92
CA PHE A 293 6.32 -16.79 21.02
C PHE A 293 7.59 -17.46 20.52
N LYS A 294 7.44 -18.61 19.85
CA LYS A 294 8.54 -19.23 19.11
C LYS A 294 8.59 -18.67 17.69
N LYS A 295 9.80 -18.51 17.17
CA LYS A 295 10.06 -17.86 15.89
C LYS A 295 10.44 -18.88 14.83
N ASN A 296 9.84 -18.76 13.66
CA ASN A 296 10.22 -19.49 12.47
C ASN A 296 11.07 -18.59 11.57
N ILE A 297 12.07 -19.17 10.95
CA ILE A 297 12.93 -18.48 9.98
C ILE A 297 12.57 -18.96 8.58
N CYS A 298 12.45 -18.02 7.65
CA CYS A 298 12.23 -18.29 6.23
C CYS A 298 13.33 -17.67 5.39
N ILE A 299 13.97 -18.49 4.57
CA ILE A 299 15.07 -18.09 3.69
C ILE A 299 14.65 -18.38 2.26
N TYR A 300 14.84 -17.43 1.35
CA TYR A 300 14.55 -17.67 -0.06
C TYR A 300 15.66 -18.53 -0.64
N ASP A 301 15.29 -19.47 -1.51
CA ASP A 301 16.24 -20.27 -2.29
C ASP A 301 17.23 -19.40 -3.08
N SER A 302 16.76 -18.30 -3.67
CA SER A 302 17.59 -17.30 -4.35
C SER A 302 18.66 -16.66 -3.46
N LEU A 303 18.38 -16.44 -2.17
CA LEU A 303 19.38 -15.89 -1.23
C LEU A 303 20.48 -16.93 -0.93
N ILE A 304 20.09 -18.19 -0.71
CA ILE A 304 21.04 -19.28 -0.49
C ILE A 304 21.90 -19.48 -1.73
N ASP A 305 21.29 -19.46 -2.92
CA ASP A 305 21.97 -19.58 -4.19
C ASP A 305 22.96 -18.44 -4.44
N GLN A 306 22.60 -17.21 -4.07
CA GLN A 306 23.44 -16.03 -4.22
C GLN A 306 24.65 -16.04 -3.29
N CYS A 307 24.51 -16.59 -2.09
CA CYS A 307 25.59 -16.70 -1.10
C CYS A 307 26.34 -18.04 -1.19
N LYS A 308 26.20 -18.78 -2.31
CA LYS A 308 26.91 -20.04 -2.52
C LYS A 308 28.42 -19.85 -2.36
N GLY A 309 29.04 -20.73 -1.58
CA GLY A 309 30.47 -20.68 -1.28
C GLY A 309 30.82 -19.93 0.00
N ASN A 310 29.89 -19.13 0.56
CA ASN A 310 30.08 -18.53 1.88
C ASN A 310 28.75 -18.43 2.66
N ASP A 311 28.44 -19.49 3.41
CA ASP A 311 27.28 -19.57 4.30
C ASP A 311 27.25 -18.44 5.36
N ASP A 312 28.39 -17.84 5.72
CA ASP A 312 28.44 -16.80 6.75
C ASP A 312 27.72 -15.52 6.30
N GLN A 313 27.62 -15.27 4.99
CA GLN A 313 26.78 -14.20 4.46
C GLN A 313 25.30 -14.43 4.77
N VAL A 314 24.78 -15.65 4.58
CA VAL A 314 23.39 -15.98 4.94
C VAL A 314 23.20 -15.85 6.46
N VAL A 315 24.15 -16.37 7.24
CA VAL A 315 24.10 -16.27 8.71
C VAL A 315 24.07 -14.80 9.16
N SER A 316 24.86 -13.91 8.54
CA SER A 316 24.89 -12.48 8.85
C SER A 316 23.57 -11.78 8.55
N VAL A 317 22.91 -12.10 7.42
CA VAL A 317 21.57 -11.58 7.08
C VAL A 317 20.55 -12.06 8.12
N LEU A 318 20.61 -13.33 8.53
CA LEU A 318 19.71 -13.82 9.57
C LEU A 318 20.02 -13.23 10.95
N CYS A 319 21.26 -12.84 11.22
CA CYS A 319 21.62 -12.11 12.43
C CYS A 319 20.95 -10.73 12.46
N HIS A 320 20.94 -10.03 11.32
CA HIS A 320 20.19 -8.77 11.14
C HIS A 320 18.68 -8.98 11.39
N GLU A 321 18.07 -10.02 10.80
CA GLU A 321 16.65 -10.36 11.05
C GLU A 321 16.35 -10.66 12.54
N ILE A 322 17.27 -11.33 13.25
CA ILE A 322 17.17 -11.54 14.69
C ILE A 322 17.27 -10.22 15.45
N GLY A 323 18.06 -9.26 14.97
CA GLY A 323 18.11 -7.89 15.48
C GLY A 323 16.72 -7.24 15.52
N HIS A 324 15.91 -7.39 14.47
CA HIS A 324 14.52 -6.88 14.49
C HIS A 324 13.67 -7.50 15.61
N VAL A 325 13.89 -8.78 15.92
CA VAL A 325 13.21 -9.46 17.02
C VAL A 325 13.73 -8.98 18.37
N ALA A 326 15.05 -8.81 18.51
CA ALA A 326 15.69 -8.35 19.74
C ALA A 326 15.18 -6.96 20.16
N TYR A 327 15.06 -6.03 19.21
CA TYR A 327 14.52 -4.68 19.44
C TYR A 327 12.99 -4.58 19.34
N ARG A 328 12.29 -5.70 19.13
CA ARG A 328 10.82 -5.78 19.06
C ARG A 328 10.20 -4.86 18.00
N HIS A 329 10.90 -4.63 16.88
CA HIS A 329 10.45 -3.72 15.81
C HIS A 329 9.05 -4.07 15.31
N THR A 330 8.76 -5.36 15.13
CA THR A 330 7.42 -5.82 14.73
C THR A 330 6.34 -5.45 15.74
N VAL A 331 6.61 -5.56 17.04
CA VAL A 331 5.64 -5.20 18.10
C VAL A 331 5.40 -3.71 18.10
N LEU A 332 6.47 -2.90 17.97
CA LEU A 332 6.35 -1.45 17.90
C LEU A 332 5.55 -1.02 16.66
N GLY A 333 5.80 -1.65 15.51
CA GLY A 333 4.99 -1.43 14.30
C GLY A 333 3.51 -1.74 14.49
N VAL A 334 3.18 -2.85 15.17
CA VAL A 334 1.78 -3.20 15.50
C VAL A 334 1.16 -2.17 16.43
N LEU A 335 1.87 -1.72 17.47
CA LEU A 335 1.35 -0.69 18.39
C LEU A 335 1.07 0.63 17.66
N ILE A 336 1.96 1.06 16.77
CA ILE A 336 1.76 2.25 15.94
C ILE A 336 0.54 2.07 15.04
N ALA A 337 0.39 0.92 14.39
CA ALA A 337 -0.78 0.62 13.56
C ALA A 337 -2.09 0.63 14.37
N LEU A 338 -2.10 0.08 15.59
CA LEU A 338 -3.26 0.11 16.48
C LEU A 338 -3.64 1.54 16.89
N VAL A 339 -2.66 2.41 17.13
CA VAL A 339 -2.89 3.84 17.39
C VAL A 339 -3.43 4.54 16.16
N GLN A 340 -2.91 4.26 14.97
CA GLN A 340 -3.42 4.81 13.71
C GLN A 340 -4.86 4.40 13.44
N VAL A 341 -5.20 3.12 13.66
CA VAL A 341 -6.58 2.61 13.56
C VAL A 341 -7.48 3.29 14.58
N PHE A 342 -6.99 3.56 15.79
CA PHE A 342 -7.74 4.29 16.82
C PHE A 342 -8.05 5.72 16.37
N ILE A 343 -7.04 6.46 15.92
CA ILE A 343 -7.20 7.84 15.43
C ILE A 343 -8.20 7.88 14.26
N THR A 344 -8.06 6.96 13.30
CA THR A 344 -8.97 6.89 12.14
C THR A 344 -10.40 6.55 12.58
N SER A 345 -10.56 5.64 13.53
CA SER A 345 -11.88 5.28 14.08
C SER A 345 -12.51 6.43 14.86
N LEU A 346 -11.70 7.22 15.57
CA LEU A 346 -12.13 8.42 16.27
C LEU A 346 -12.59 9.50 15.28
N LEU A 347 -11.82 9.75 14.21
CA LEU A 347 -12.20 10.68 13.16
C LEU A 347 -13.51 10.25 12.49
N TYR A 348 -13.70 8.95 12.24
CA TYR A 348 -14.97 8.42 11.77
C TYR A 348 -16.11 8.70 12.74
N GLY A 349 -15.92 8.37 14.02
CA GLY A 349 -16.93 8.64 15.06
C GLY A 349 -17.31 10.12 15.14
N LEU A 350 -16.36 11.05 14.96
CA LEU A 350 -16.59 12.50 14.99
C LEU A 350 -17.25 13.04 13.71
N THR A 351 -17.10 12.36 12.58
CA THR A 351 -17.63 12.79 11.28
C THR A 351 -18.88 12.01 10.85
N THR A 352 -19.28 10.99 11.62
CA THR A 352 -20.51 10.23 11.41
C THR A 352 -21.73 11.17 11.44
N GLY A 353 -22.64 11.02 10.47
CA GLY A 353 -23.83 11.87 10.35
C GLY A 353 -23.61 13.20 9.61
N ASN A 354 -22.40 13.48 9.09
CA ASN A 354 -22.16 14.65 8.25
C ASN A 354 -22.76 14.46 6.85
N GLU A 355 -24.01 14.86 6.66
CA GLU A 355 -24.71 14.76 5.37
C GLU A 355 -24.00 15.52 4.26
N ASP A 356 -23.33 16.62 4.58
CA ASP A 356 -22.61 17.42 3.58
C ASP A 356 -21.43 16.63 2.98
N LEU A 357 -20.79 15.77 3.77
CA LEU A 357 -19.76 14.86 3.23
C LEU A 357 -20.35 13.93 2.18
N TYR A 358 -21.46 13.26 2.47
CA TYR A 358 -22.11 12.33 1.54
C TYR A 358 -22.61 13.01 0.27
N ARG A 359 -23.32 14.14 0.43
CA ARG A 359 -23.85 14.91 -0.68
C ARG A 359 -22.74 15.46 -1.57
N SER A 360 -21.58 15.81 -1.01
CA SER A 360 -20.46 16.35 -1.79
C SER A 360 -19.89 15.31 -2.76
N PHE A 361 -19.96 14.04 -2.37
CA PHE A 361 -19.55 12.89 -3.18
C PHE A 361 -20.72 12.27 -3.97
N GLY A 362 -21.87 12.93 -4.08
CA GLY A 362 -22.99 12.48 -4.94
C GLY A 362 -23.90 11.41 -4.32
N TYR A 363 -23.84 11.20 -3.00
CA TYR A 363 -24.80 10.37 -2.28
C TYR A 363 -25.92 11.27 -1.71
N HIS A 364 -27.10 11.21 -2.34
CA HIS A 364 -28.25 12.04 -2.00
C HIS A 364 -29.34 11.31 -1.21
N GLU A 365 -29.32 9.98 -1.19
CA GLU A 365 -30.38 9.14 -0.62
C GLU A 365 -29.89 8.46 0.66
N GLY A 366 -29.67 9.27 1.69
CA GLY A 366 -29.23 8.82 3.02
C GLY A 366 -27.72 8.65 3.16
N MET A 367 -27.33 8.06 4.30
CA MET A 367 -25.94 7.91 4.73
C MET A 367 -25.61 6.44 5.00
N PRO A 368 -25.36 5.62 3.96
CA PRO A 368 -25.05 4.21 4.16
C PRO A 368 -23.80 4.04 5.01
N HIS A 369 -23.86 3.16 6.00
CA HIS A 369 -22.89 3.09 7.09
C HIS A 369 -21.47 2.84 6.58
N VAL A 370 -21.30 1.86 5.69
CA VAL A 370 -19.97 1.51 5.14
C VAL A 370 -19.45 2.56 4.18
N ILE A 371 -20.34 3.26 3.44
CA ILE A 371 -19.95 4.33 2.52
C ILE A 371 -19.30 5.49 3.26
N GLY A 372 -19.79 5.85 4.46
CA GLY A 372 -19.16 6.87 5.28
C GLY A 372 -17.69 6.60 5.59
N LEU A 373 -17.34 5.34 5.83
CA LEU A 373 -15.95 4.95 6.08
C LEU A 373 -15.09 5.09 4.81
N LEU A 374 -15.65 4.74 3.65
CA LEU A 374 -14.98 4.94 2.36
C LEU A 374 -14.75 6.43 2.09
N LEU A 375 -15.75 7.28 2.32
CA LEU A 375 -15.61 8.73 2.15
C LEU A 375 -14.58 9.36 3.10
N LEU A 376 -14.51 8.87 4.34
CA LEU A 376 -13.46 9.30 5.25
C LEU A 376 -12.07 8.88 4.73
N ASN A 377 -11.93 7.66 4.22
CA ASN A 377 -10.68 7.19 3.63
C ASN A 377 -10.26 8.06 2.44
N GLU A 378 -11.21 8.38 1.55
CA GLU A 378 -11.02 9.29 0.42
C GLU A 378 -10.51 10.67 0.85
N LEU A 379 -11.06 11.22 1.94
CA LEU A 379 -10.65 12.51 2.49
C LEU A 379 -9.28 12.46 3.17
N MET A 380 -8.95 11.34 3.82
CA MET A 380 -7.70 11.16 4.58
C MET A 380 -6.53 10.67 3.73
N ALA A 381 -6.76 10.19 2.51
CA ALA A 381 -5.70 9.66 1.63
C ALA A 381 -4.49 10.61 1.46
N PRO A 382 -4.67 11.92 1.17
CA PRO A 382 -3.53 12.83 1.03
C PRO A 382 -2.72 13.00 2.33
N LEU A 383 -3.39 12.94 3.49
CA LEU A 383 -2.72 12.99 4.79
C LEU A 383 -1.87 11.74 5.01
N GLY A 384 -2.37 10.57 4.59
CA GLY A 384 -1.61 9.31 4.63
C GLY A 384 -0.30 9.39 3.85
N GLU A 385 -0.32 9.97 2.65
CA GLU A 385 0.88 10.18 1.83
C GLU A 385 1.88 11.12 2.50
N LEU A 386 1.42 12.18 3.16
CA LEU A 386 2.27 13.10 3.92
C LEU A 386 2.89 12.46 5.16
N MET A 387 2.26 11.45 5.74
CA MET A 387 2.78 10.70 6.89
C MET A 387 3.77 9.60 6.49
N SER A 388 3.77 9.17 5.23
CA SER A 388 4.64 8.10 4.70
C SER A 388 6.15 8.31 5.00
N PRO A 389 6.74 9.51 4.83
CA PRO A 389 8.15 9.75 5.15
C PRO A 389 8.47 9.55 6.62
N LEU A 390 7.55 9.87 7.53
CA LEU A 390 7.75 9.66 8.96
C LEU A 390 7.81 8.17 9.29
N ALA A 391 6.93 7.37 8.68
CA ALA A 391 6.98 5.92 8.80
C ALA A 391 8.28 5.34 8.19
N ASN A 392 8.70 5.85 7.04
CA ASN A 392 9.96 5.45 6.39
C ASN A 392 11.19 5.82 7.23
N MET A 393 11.22 7.00 7.87
CA MET A 393 12.30 7.39 8.78
C MET A 393 12.40 6.44 9.97
N LEU A 394 11.28 6.05 10.56
CA LEU A 394 11.26 5.07 11.65
C LEU A 394 11.74 3.70 11.19
N SER A 395 11.28 3.24 10.02
CA SER A 395 11.75 1.99 9.41
C SER A 395 13.25 2.01 9.16
N ARG A 396 13.80 3.11 8.62
CA ARG A 396 15.25 3.29 8.42
C ARG A 396 16.02 3.22 9.74
N HIS A 397 15.46 3.78 10.81
CA HIS A 397 16.07 3.67 12.14
C HIS A 397 16.15 2.22 12.62
N PHE A 398 15.07 1.44 12.43
CA PHE A 398 15.06 0.01 12.76
C PHE A 398 16.11 -0.78 11.98
N GLU A 399 16.30 -0.48 10.70
CA GLU A 399 17.35 -1.10 9.88
C GLU A 399 18.75 -0.82 10.44
N TYR A 400 19.05 0.43 10.84
CA TYR A 400 20.33 0.75 11.46
C TYR A 400 20.54 0.03 12.80
N GLN A 401 19.47 -0.14 13.60
CA GLN A 401 19.55 -0.92 14.85
C GLN A 401 19.83 -2.40 14.58
N ALA A 402 19.20 -2.98 13.56
CA ALA A 402 19.43 -4.37 13.16
C ALA A 402 20.83 -4.58 12.56
N ASP A 403 21.33 -3.64 11.75
CA ASP A 403 22.71 -3.65 11.25
C ASP A 403 23.73 -3.53 12.38
N ALA A 404 23.49 -2.63 13.34
CA ALA A 404 24.34 -2.47 14.52
C ALA A 404 24.36 -3.75 15.37
N PHE A 405 23.22 -4.42 15.53
CA PHE A 405 23.13 -5.70 16.22
C PHE A 405 24.02 -6.76 15.55
N ALA A 406 23.92 -6.93 14.23
CA ALA A 406 24.77 -7.88 13.50
C ALA A 406 26.26 -7.51 13.58
N LYS A 407 26.59 -6.22 13.58
CA LYS A 407 27.95 -5.71 13.79
C LYS A 407 28.49 -6.08 15.16
N GLU A 408 27.71 -5.91 16.23
CA GLU A 408 28.07 -6.31 17.60
C GLU A 408 28.32 -7.81 17.73
N GLN A 409 27.68 -8.62 16.88
CA GLN A 409 27.90 -10.06 16.78
C GLN A 409 29.14 -10.45 15.96
N GLY A 410 29.93 -9.48 15.49
CA GLY A 410 31.14 -9.68 14.70
C GLY A 410 30.89 -9.99 13.23
N MET A 411 29.68 -9.74 12.71
CA MET A 411 29.27 -10.15 11.35
C MET A 411 29.20 -8.99 10.36
N ALA A 412 29.84 -7.86 10.66
CA ALA A 412 29.75 -6.64 9.84
C ALA A 412 30.25 -6.82 8.41
N GLU A 413 31.37 -7.54 8.23
CA GLU A 413 31.98 -7.74 6.91
C GLU A 413 31.14 -8.67 6.03
N ASP A 414 30.71 -9.81 6.57
CA ASP A 414 29.84 -10.76 5.85
C ASP A 414 28.48 -10.13 5.51
N LEU A 415 27.91 -9.33 6.42
CA LEU A 415 26.68 -8.59 6.14
C LEU A 415 26.90 -7.55 5.04
N GLY A 416 28.01 -6.82 5.07
CA GLY A 416 28.38 -5.89 4.01
C GLY A 416 28.48 -6.58 2.64
N LYS A 417 29.15 -7.73 2.57
CA LYS A 417 29.26 -8.56 1.35
C LYS A 417 27.88 -9.05 0.89
N ALA A 418 27.05 -9.53 1.80
CA ALA A 418 25.69 -9.98 1.50
C ALA A 418 24.82 -8.84 0.92
N LEU A 419 24.88 -7.64 1.52
CA LEU A 419 24.13 -6.47 1.05
C LEU A 419 24.55 -6.01 -0.35
N VAL A 420 25.85 -6.02 -0.65
CA VAL A 420 26.37 -5.74 -1.99
C VAL A 420 25.89 -6.81 -2.98
N GLY A 421 26.04 -8.08 -2.63
CA GLY A 421 25.58 -9.20 -3.45
C GLY A 421 24.08 -9.11 -3.76
N MET A 422 23.24 -8.82 -2.75
CA MET A 422 21.79 -8.70 -2.90
C MET A 422 21.44 -7.49 -3.78
N SER A 423 22.15 -6.38 -3.62
CA SER A 423 21.94 -5.18 -4.46
C SER A 423 22.28 -5.44 -5.93
N ILE A 424 23.32 -6.23 -6.20
CA ILE A 424 23.70 -6.63 -7.55
C ILE A 424 22.70 -7.65 -8.12
N ALA A 425 22.34 -8.68 -7.37
CA ALA A 425 21.41 -9.73 -7.80
C ALA A 425 20.01 -9.17 -8.10
N ASN A 426 19.53 -8.25 -7.27
CA ASN A 426 18.21 -7.62 -7.44
C ASN A 426 18.22 -6.44 -8.42
N LEU A 427 19.37 -6.06 -8.99
CA LEU A 427 19.55 -4.84 -9.78
C LEU A 427 18.94 -3.60 -9.09
N SER A 428 19.14 -3.51 -7.77
CA SER A 428 18.60 -2.45 -6.92
C SER A 428 19.09 -1.07 -7.37
N ASN A 429 18.39 -0.02 -6.97
CA ASN A 429 18.86 1.35 -7.21
C ASN A 429 20.11 1.66 -6.37
N MET A 430 21.27 1.69 -7.03
CA MET A 430 22.58 1.87 -6.41
C MET A 430 22.99 3.35 -6.24
N SER A 431 22.29 4.29 -6.87
CA SER A 431 22.58 5.73 -6.76
C SER A 431 21.30 6.55 -6.63
N PRO A 432 20.61 6.45 -5.49
CA PRO A 432 19.39 7.19 -5.25
C PRO A 432 19.65 8.70 -5.11
N ASP A 433 18.70 9.51 -5.58
CA ASP A 433 18.62 10.92 -5.22
C ASP A 433 18.29 11.03 -3.73
N PRO A 434 19.00 11.85 -2.93
CA PRO A 434 18.80 11.92 -1.49
C PRO A 434 17.34 12.23 -1.10
N PHE A 435 16.69 13.14 -1.82
CA PHE A 435 15.31 13.51 -1.55
C PHE A 435 14.34 12.36 -1.85
N TYR A 436 14.58 11.63 -2.95
CA TYR A 436 13.83 10.43 -3.27
C TYR A 436 13.99 9.34 -2.21
N SER A 437 15.22 9.04 -1.77
CA SER A 437 15.44 8.05 -0.72
C SER A 437 14.82 8.45 0.62
N THR A 438 14.87 9.74 1.01
CA THR A 438 14.23 10.19 2.26
C THR A 438 12.72 10.01 2.24
N TRP A 439 12.08 10.26 1.08
CA TRP A 439 10.63 10.16 0.96
C TRP A 439 10.15 8.72 0.79
N ASN A 440 10.81 7.93 -0.06
CA ASN A 440 10.27 6.67 -0.56
C ASN A 440 10.92 5.40 0.01
N TYR A 441 12.09 5.49 0.65
CA TYR A 441 12.77 4.28 1.10
C TYR A 441 12.50 3.98 2.57
N SER A 442 11.93 2.79 2.81
CA SER A 442 11.84 2.19 4.15
C SER A 442 13.18 1.65 4.65
N HIS A 443 14.17 1.46 3.77
CA HIS A 443 15.51 1.00 4.10
C HIS A 443 16.55 2.07 3.75
N PRO A 444 17.61 2.26 4.56
CA PRO A 444 18.70 3.13 4.18
C PRO A 444 19.38 2.64 2.91
N THR A 445 20.05 3.55 2.19
CA THR A 445 20.74 3.21 0.95
C THR A 445 21.87 2.21 1.22
N LEU A 446 22.29 1.45 0.21
CA LEU A 446 23.42 0.52 0.35
C LEU A 446 24.66 1.20 0.97
N LEU A 447 25.04 2.37 0.46
CA LEU A 447 26.20 3.10 0.96
C LEU A 447 26.01 3.56 2.42
N GLU A 448 24.82 4.03 2.78
CA GLU A 448 24.51 4.42 4.18
C GLU A 448 24.63 3.24 5.15
N ARG A 449 24.19 2.04 4.74
CA ARG A 449 24.32 0.82 5.57
C ARG A 449 25.77 0.38 5.69
N LEU A 450 26.52 0.38 4.59
CA LEU A 450 27.96 0.07 4.62
C LEU A 450 28.76 1.06 5.49
N ASP A 451 28.37 2.34 5.48
CA ASP A 451 28.90 3.34 6.41
C ASP A 451 28.61 3.01 7.87
N ALA A 452 27.35 2.70 8.21
CA ALA A 452 26.98 2.34 9.57
C ALA A 452 27.73 1.09 10.07
N LEU A 453 27.97 0.13 9.16
CA LEU A 453 28.75 -1.07 9.43
C LEU A 453 30.27 -0.81 9.52
N ASN A 454 30.76 0.34 9.04
CA ASN A 454 32.19 0.66 8.87
C ASN A 454 32.93 -0.36 7.99
N VAL A 455 32.31 -0.80 6.89
CA VAL A 455 32.91 -1.79 5.98
C VAL A 455 32.96 -1.28 4.54
N THR A 456 33.99 -1.70 3.82
CA THR A 456 34.11 -1.51 2.37
C THR A 456 34.40 -2.87 1.76
N PRO A 457 33.35 -3.66 1.46
CA PRO A 457 33.53 -5.02 0.94
C PRO A 457 34.31 -4.98 -0.36
N GLU A 458 35.39 -5.74 -0.48
CA GLU A 458 36.02 -5.93 -1.79
C GLU A 458 35.04 -6.66 -2.70
N TYR A 459 34.85 -6.14 -3.91
CA TYR A 459 34.13 -6.89 -4.93
C TYR A 459 35.03 -8.03 -5.40
N GLU A 460 34.84 -9.21 -4.84
CA GLU A 460 35.32 -10.44 -5.45
C GLU A 460 34.52 -10.62 -6.74
N ALA A 461 35.15 -10.25 -7.87
CA ALA A 461 34.62 -10.59 -9.18
C ALA A 461 34.51 -12.10 -9.24
N GLU A 462 33.30 -12.61 -9.02
CA GLU A 462 33.04 -14.02 -9.13
C GLU A 462 33.54 -14.51 -10.49
N SER A 463 34.46 -15.46 -10.40
CA SER A 463 34.99 -16.33 -11.44
C SER A 463 33.92 -17.25 -12.05
N GLN A 464 32.71 -16.72 -12.28
CA GLN A 464 31.56 -17.42 -12.87
C GLN A 464 31.63 -17.48 -14.41
N VAL A 465 32.83 -17.49 -14.99
CA VAL A 465 33.07 -17.87 -16.39
C VAL A 465 34.04 -19.06 -16.41
N SER A 466 33.54 -20.21 -15.97
CA SER A 466 34.11 -21.55 -16.13
C SER A 466 33.15 -22.50 -15.38
N LYS A 467 32.19 -23.19 -16.00
CA LYS A 467 32.29 -24.09 -17.14
C LYS A 467 30.95 -24.12 -17.89
N LYS A 468 30.93 -23.57 -19.09
CA LYS A 468 29.98 -23.96 -20.13
C LYS A 468 30.84 -24.10 -21.37
N ASP A 469 31.49 -25.25 -21.46
CA ASP A 469 32.09 -25.88 -22.64
C ASP A 469 32.67 -27.20 -22.14
N ASP A 470 31.83 -28.25 -22.23
CA ASP A 470 32.17 -29.59 -22.70
C ASP A 470 30.86 -30.36 -22.98
#